data_AF-A0A2G9TJU2-F1
#
_entry.id   AF-A0A2G9TJU2-F1
#
_cell.length_a   1.000
_cell.length_b   1.000
_cell.length_c   1.000
_cell.angle_alpha   90.00
_cell.angle_beta   90.00
_cell.angle_gamma   90.00
#
_symmetry.space_group_name_H-M   'P 1'
#
loop_
_entity.id
_entity.type
_entity.pdbx_description
1 polymer ?
#
loop_
_entity_poly.entity_id
_entity_poly.type
_entity_poly.pdbx_seq_one_letter_code
_entity_poly.pdbx_strand_id
1 'polypeptide(L)'
;DDFAGQCEVFPETIYHNIENGGVIFPQLYIANIINKLLYGFSYEYDNSDRLKAVVDGLTTFTEAIKGSKLALIAQLFPVIYRIPILGYLSKGRFVDVLKQPRRTIKEDVDRALQSYSVDLEPECLVQAYYQKMQANPNLNNANLLNVCMDFFLAGIETTATTLRWGTSFLATHPDVQ
;
A
#
# COMPACT_ATOMS: atom_id res chain seq x y z
N ASP A 1 28.43 -12.59 0.37
CA ASP A 1 27.54 -13.74 0.17
C ASP A 1 27.30 -14.50 1.47
N ASP A 2 26.77 -13.83 2.50
CA ASP A 2 26.39 -14.52 3.74
C ASP A 2 25.25 -13.79 4.49
N PHE A 3 24.22 -13.37 3.73
CA PHE A 3 23.00 -12.76 4.28
C PHE A 3 21.81 -13.74 4.31
N ALA A 4 22.11 -15.04 4.29
CA ALA A 4 21.16 -16.13 4.47
C ALA A 4 21.56 -16.93 5.72
N GLY A 5 21.75 -16.23 6.84
CA GLY A 5 21.84 -16.89 8.14
C GLY A 5 20.48 -17.49 8.48
N GLN A 6 20.23 -18.71 8.05
CA GLN A 6 19.16 -19.54 8.61
C GLN A 6 19.45 -19.64 10.11
N CYS A 7 18.65 -18.92 10.90
CA CYS A 7 18.73 -19.02 12.34
C CYS A 7 18.17 -20.39 12.72
N GLU A 8 19.04 -21.31 13.13
CA GLU A 8 18.72 -22.69 13.57
C GLU A 8 17.66 -22.77 14.69
N VAL A 9 17.24 -21.63 15.23
CA VAL A 9 16.27 -21.50 16.32
C VAL A 9 14.82 -21.56 15.82
N PHE A 10 14.56 -21.31 14.54
CA PHE A 10 13.20 -21.31 14.00
C PHE A 10 12.90 -22.61 13.25
N PRO A 11 11.77 -23.30 13.54
CA PRO A 11 11.35 -24.45 12.76
C PRO A 11 11.02 -24.02 11.32
N GLU A 12 11.42 -24.82 10.32
CA GLU A 12 11.15 -24.57 8.89
C GLU A 12 9.66 -24.27 8.62
N THR A 13 8.75 -24.79 9.44
CA THR A 13 7.30 -24.58 9.35
C THR A 13 6.85 -23.12 9.53
N ILE A 14 7.60 -22.28 10.26
CA ILE A 14 7.29 -20.84 10.37
C ILE A 14 7.61 -20.13 9.06
N TYR A 15 8.75 -20.43 8.44
CA TYR A 15 9.13 -19.88 7.14
C TYR A 15 8.21 -20.38 6.03
N HIS A 16 7.81 -21.66 6.08
CA HIS A 16 6.92 -22.25 5.09
C HIS A 16 5.49 -21.66 5.14
N ASN A 17 5.03 -21.21 6.31
CA ASN A 17 3.77 -20.49 6.46
C ASN A 17 3.86 -19.02 5.98
N ILE A 18 5.03 -18.41 6.07
CA ILE A 18 5.29 -17.06 5.54
C ILE A 18 5.21 -17.09 4.00
N GLU A 19 5.79 -18.09 3.34
CA GLU A 19 5.79 -18.21 1.88
C GLU A 19 4.44 -18.60 1.26
N ASN A 20 3.57 -19.31 1.99
CA ASN A 20 2.30 -19.82 1.45
C ASN A 20 1.04 -18.99 1.81
N GLY A 21 1.18 -17.83 2.47
CA GLY A 21 0.05 -16.95 2.79
C GLY A 21 0.25 -15.99 3.98
N GLY A 22 1.29 -16.21 4.79
CA GLY A 22 1.59 -15.40 5.98
C GLY A 22 2.14 -13.99 5.68
N VAL A 23 2.70 -13.74 4.49
CA VAL A 23 3.07 -12.38 4.06
C VAL A 23 1.81 -11.53 3.83
N ILE A 24 0.78 -12.10 3.20
CA ILE A 24 -0.41 -11.35 2.80
C ILE A 24 -1.30 -11.05 4.02
N PHE A 25 -1.36 -11.93 5.02
CA PHE A 25 -2.30 -11.78 6.14
C PHE A 25 -2.11 -10.48 6.96
N PRO A 26 -0.89 -10.11 7.43
CA PRO A 26 -0.67 -8.83 8.11
C PRO A 26 -0.91 -7.63 7.19
N GLN A 27 -0.53 -7.73 5.92
CA GLN A 27 -0.71 -6.65 4.95
C GLN A 27 -2.19 -6.37 4.70
N LEU A 28 -3.00 -7.41 4.55
CA LEU A 28 -4.44 -7.30 4.34
C LEU A 28 -5.15 -6.73 5.58
N TYR A 29 -4.74 -7.15 6.79
CA TYR A 29 -5.26 -6.58 8.03
C TYR A 29 -4.95 -5.08 8.14
N ILE A 30 -3.69 -4.68 7.92
CA ILE A 30 -3.28 -3.27 7.92
C ILE A 30 -4.00 -2.48 6.82
N ALA A 31 -4.11 -3.05 5.62
CA ALA A 31 -4.85 -2.44 4.52
C ALA A 31 -6.32 -2.20 4.90
N ASN A 32 -6.94 -3.10 5.66
CA ASN A 32 -8.32 -2.94 6.10
C ASN A 32 -8.48 -1.82 7.15
N ILE A 33 -7.50 -1.65 8.04
CA ILE A 33 -7.44 -0.51 8.96
C ILE A 33 -7.31 0.80 8.19
N ILE A 34 -6.39 0.85 7.21
CA ILE A 34 -6.23 2.02 6.33
C ILE A 34 -7.53 2.29 5.57
N ASN A 35 -8.20 1.25 5.07
CA ASN A 35 -9.47 1.36 4.37
C ASN A 35 -10.56 1.99 5.25
N LYS A 36 -10.67 1.54 6.51
CA LYS A 36 -11.61 2.10 7.47
C LYS A 36 -11.30 3.55 7.80
N LEU A 37 -10.02 3.90 7.97
CA LEU A 37 -9.58 5.28 8.20
C LEU A 37 -9.92 6.20 7.02
N LEU A 38 -9.64 5.73 5.80
CA LEU A 38 -9.81 6.53 4.58
C LEU A 38 -11.27 6.69 4.20
N TYR A 39 -12.03 5.59 4.21
CA TYR A 39 -13.35 5.51 3.58
C TYR A 39 -14.51 5.28 4.55
N GLY A 40 -14.23 4.95 5.82
CA GLY A 40 -15.25 4.71 6.83
C GLY A 40 -15.81 3.28 6.86
N PHE A 41 -15.38 2.41 5.94
CA PHE A 41 -15.82 1.00 5.89
C PHE A 41 -14.63 0.04 5.83
N SER A 42 -14.88 -1.22 6.17
CA SER A 42 -13.92 -2.33 6.11
C SER A 42 -14.44 -3.45 5.22
N TYR A 43 -13.54 -4.23 4.65
CA TYR A 43 -13.85 -5.47 3.95
C TYR A 43 -13.84 -6.65 4.93
N GLU A 44 -14.76 -7.59 4.74
CA GLU A 44 -14.69 -8.90 5.39
C GLU A 44 -13.58 -9.73 4.75
N TYR A 45 -12.91 -10.58 5.54
CA TYR A 45 -11.77 -11.36 5.05
C TYR A 45 -12.14 -12.23 3.84
N ASP A 46 -13.28 -12.91 3.91
CA ASP A 46 -13.78 -13.80 2.84
C ASP A 46 -14.31 -13.05 1.61
N ASN A 47 -14.49 -11.73 1.70
CA ASN A 47 -14.94 -10.86 0.61
C ASN A 47 -14.00 -9.67 0.41
N SER A 48 -12.70 -9.94 0.48
CA SER A 48 -11.64 -8.94 0.43
C SER A 48 -10.89 -8.89 -0.90
N ASP A 49 -11.33 -9.59 -1.95
CA ASP A 49 -10.64 -9.68 -3.24
C ASP A 49 -10.27 -8.31 -3.84
N ARG A 50 -11.17 -7.33 -3.68
CA ARG A 50 -10.95 -5.95 -4.12
C ARG A 50 -9.81 -5.28 -3.38
N LEU A 51 -9.74 -5.44 -2.05
CA LEU A 51 -8.68 -4.90 -1.21
C LEU A 51 -7.37 -5.66 -1.43
N LYS A 52 -7.44 -6.98 -1.58
CA LYS A 52 -6.31 -7.84 -1.89
C LYS A 52 -5.66 -7.45 -3.20
N ALA A 53 -6.44 -7.17 -4.25
CA ALA A 53 -5.91 -6.69 -5.53
C ALA A 53 -5.15 -5.35 -5.40
N VAL A 54 -5.61 -4.45 -4.51
CA VAL A 54 -4.87 -3.21 -4.19
C VAL A 54 -3.54 -3.55 -3.51
N VAL A 55 -3.57 -4.39 -2.47
CA VAL A 55 -2.37 -4.83 -1.74
C VAL A 55 -1.35 -5.48 -2.68
N ASP A 56 -1.79 -6.40 -3.53
CA ASP A 56 -0.96 -7.12 -4.49
C ASP A 56 -0.35 -6.17 -5.53
N GLY A 57 -1.15 -5.24 -6.07
CA GLY A 57 -0.69 -4.25 -7.05
C GLY A 57 0.35 -3.29 -6.45
N LEU A 58 0.16 -2.84 -5.21
CA LEU A 58 1.10 -1.94 -4.53
C LEU A 58 2.38 -2.65 -4.09
N THR A 59 2.28 -3.91 -3.66
CA THR A 59 3.44 -4.74 -3.32
C THR A 59 4.28 -5.00 -4.56
N THR A 60 3.63 -5.41 -5.66
CA THR A 60 4.28 -5.62 -6.98
C THR A 60 4.98 -4.35 -7.46
N PHE A 61 4.32 -3.19 -7.34
CA PHE A 61 4.91 -1.89 -7.69
C PHE A 61 6.18 -1.62 -6.87
N THR A 62 6.12 -1.84 -5.57
CA THR A 62 7.21 -1.54 -4.65
C THR A 62 8.42 -2.44 -4.88
N GLU A 63 8.19 -3.74 -5.07
CA GLU A 63 9.23 -4.71 -5.45
C GLU A 63 9.87 -4.36 -6.81
N ALA A 64 9.03 -4.02 -7.79
CA ALA A 64 9.50 -3.71 -9.14
C ALA A 64 10.35 -2.44 -9.18
N ILE A 65 10.08 -1.45 -8.32
CA ILE A 65 10.90 -0.25 -8.16
C ILE A 65 12.19 -0.57 -7.42
N LYS A 66 12.12 -1.26 -6.27
CA LYS A 66 13.30 -1.64 -5.47
C LYS A 66 14.33 -2.41 -6.30
N GLY A 67 13.88 -3.31 -7.17
CA GLY A 67 14.76 -4.09 -8.06
C GLY A 67 15.28 -3.37 -9.30
N SER A 68 14.80 -2.16 -9.61
CA SER A 68 15.09 -1.51 -10.89
C SER A 68 16.25 -0.52 -10.85
N LYS A 69 17.45 -0.99 -11.22
CA LYS A 69 18.61 -0.12 -11.44
C LYS A 69 18.33 0.98 -12.47
N LEU A 70 17.55 0.66 -13.52
CA LEU A 70 17.17 1.64 -14.54
C LEU A 70 16.27 2.74 -13.97
N ALA A 71 15.35 2.43 -13.06
CA ALA A 71 14.52 3.44 -12.40
C ALA A 71 15.37 4.41 -11.58
N LEU A 72 16.34 3.88 -10.82
CA LEU A 72 17.29 4.68 -10.04
C LEU A 72 18.15 5.59 -10.94
N ILE A 73 18.69 5.05 -12.04
CA ILE A 73 19.50 5.84 -12.99
C ILE A 73 18.64 6.91 -13.67
N ALA A 74 17.40 6.59 -14.03
CA ALA A 74 16.48 7.55 -14.63
C ALA A 74 16.11 8.70 -13.67
N GLN A 75 16.07 8.44 -12.36
CA GLN A 75 15.88 9.47 -11.34
C GLN A 75 17.06 10.45 -11.28
N LEU A 76 18.29 9.97 -11.50
CA LEU A 76 19.50 10.80 -11.58
C LEU A 76 19.63 11.54 -12.92
N PHE A 77 19.17 10.92 -14.01
CA PHE A 77 19.27 11.46 -15.37
C PHE A 77 17.89 11.53 -16.06
N PRO A 78 17.13 12.62 -15.85
CA PRO A 78 15.75 12.74 -16.35
C PRO A 78 15.59 12.67 -17.88
N VAL A 79 16.67 12.85 -18.65
CA VAL A 79 16.68 12.67 -20.11
C VAL A 79 16.22 11.26 -20.51
N ILE A 80 16.47 10.25 -19.67
CA ILE A 80 16.10 8.85 -19.93
C ILE A 80 14.59 8.69 -20.13
N TYR A 81 13.76 9.50 -19.45
CA TYR A 81 12.30 9.48 -19.60
C TYR A 81 11.81 9.92 -20.98
N ARG A 82 12.64 10.65 -21.75
CA ARG A 82 12.27 11.12 -23.11
C ARG A 82 12.58 10.10 -24.20
N ILE A 83 13.37 9.07 -23.90
CA ILE A 83 13.72 8.01 -24.84
C ILE A 83 12.59 6.97 -24.80
N PRO A 84 11.92 6.60 -25.91
CA PRO A 84 10.66 5.83 -25.85
C PRO A 84 10.75 4.52 -25.06
N ILE A 85 11.65 3.61 -25.46
CA ILE A 85 11.79 2.28 -24.83
C ILE A 85 12.33 2.41 -23.41
N LEU A 86 13.36 3.23 -23.20
CA LEU A 86 13.96 3.42 -21.88
C LEU A 86 13.03 4.15 -20.92
N GLY A 87 12.23 5.10 -21.40
CA GLY A 87 11.20 5.82 -20.65
C GLY A 87 10.06 4.89 -20.22
N TYR A 88 9.64 3.98 -21.11
CA TYR A 88 8.67 2.95 -20.75
C TYR A 88 9.24 1.98 -19.70
N LEU A 89 10.45 1.46 -19.89
CA LEU A 89 11.08 0.52 -18.95
C LEU A 89 11.44 1.16 -17.60
N SER A 90 11.78 2.45 -17.58
CA SER A 90 12.13 3.20 -16.36
C SER A 90 10.93 3.74 -15.60
N LYS A 91 9.78 3.99 -16.26
CA LYS A 91 8.60 4.60 -15.65
C LYS A 91 7.27 4.00 -16.12
N GLY A 92 7.07 3.90 -17.43
CA GLY A 92 5.78 3.51 -18.03
C GLY A 92 5.21 2.21 -17.45
N ARG A 93 6.04 1.16 -17.35
CA ARG A 93 5.63 -0.13 -16.77
C ARG A 93 5.09 -0.02 -15.34
N PHE A 94 5.63 0.89 -14.53
CA PHE A 94 5.17 1.08 -13.15
C PHE A 94 3.83 1.80 -13.09
N VAL A 95 3.60 2.74 -14.02
CA VAL A 95 2.31 3.40 -14.17
C VAL A 95 1.22 2.37 -14.49
N ASP A 96 1.54 1.37 -15.33
CA ASP A 96 0.62 0.30 -15.69
C ASP A 96 0.25 -0.59 -14.50
N VAL A 97 1.23 -0.98 -13.67
CA VAL A 97 0.99 -1.76 -12.44
C VAL A 97 0.01 -1.04 -11.50
N LEU A 98 0.12 0.29 -11.41
CA LEU A 98 -0.74 1.10 -10.54
C LEU A 98 -2.14 1.41 -11.13
N LYS A 99 -2.46 1.00 -12.36
CA LYS A 99 -3.77 1.30 -12.98
C LYS A 99 -4.93 0.70 -12.20
N GLN A 100 -4.83 -0.57 -11.82
CA GLN A 100 -5.88 -1.27 -11.07
C GLN A 100 -6.03 -0.70 -9.65
N PRO A 101 -4.95 -0.53 -8.85
CA PRO A 101 -5.06 0.08 -7.53
C PRO A 101 -5.69 1.49 -7.56
N ARG A 102 -5.27 2.34 -8.50
CA ARG A 102 -5.84 3.68 -8.66
C ARG A 102 -7.34 3.66 -8.99
N ARG A 103 -7.76 2.72 -9.84
CA ARG A 103 -9.17 2.55 -10.19
C ARG A 103 -9.98 2.15 -8.95
N THR A 104 -9.52 1.17 -8.19
CA THR A 104 -10.19 0.71 -6.97
C THR A 104 -10.28 1.83 -5.93
N ILE A 105 -9.19 2.57 -5.69
CA ILE A 105 -9.20 3.70 -4.77
C ILE A 105 -10.20 4.77 -5.20
N LYS A 106 -10.25 5.11 -6.50
CA LYS A 106 -11.22 6.09 -6.99
C LYS A 106 -12.66 5.65 -6.72
N GLU A 107 -12.99 4.42 -7.05
CA GLU A 107 -14.32 3.86 -6.81
C GLU A 107 -14.65 3.77 -5.30
N ASP A 108 -13.65 3.59 -4.42
CA ASP A 108 -13.83 3.58 -2.95
C ASP A 108 -14.04 5.00 -2.39
N VAL A 109 -13.34 6.00 -2.94
CA VAL A 109 -13.62 7.43 -2.68
C VAL A 109 -15.05 7.79 -3.11
N ASP A 110 -15.45 7.41 -4.32
CA ASP A 110 -16.79 7.69 -4.85
C ASP A 110 -17.86 7.07 -3.95
N ARG A 111 -17.64 5.83 -3.46
CA ARG A 111 -18.53 5.15 -2.51
C ARG A 111 -18.59 5.83 -1.14
N ALA A 112 -17.45 6.29 -0.61
CA ALA A 112 -17.40 7.03 0.65
C ALA A 112 -18.14 8.38 0.60
N LEU A 113 -18.23 8.97 -0.60
CA LEU A 113 -18.89 10.26 -0.84
C LEU A 113 -20.34 10.14 -1.34
N GLN A 114 -20.79 8.96 -1.77
CA GLN A 114 -22.08 8.77 -2.43
C GLN A 114 -23.28 9.31 -1.64
N SER A 115 -23.27 9.16 -0.31
CA SER A 115 -24.33 9.63 0.59
C SER A 115 -23.86 10.74 1.53
N TYR A 116 -22.68 11.31 1.27
CA TYR A 116 -22.09 12.34 2.13
C TYR A 116 -22.53 13.74 1.69
N SER A 117 -22.81 14.60 2.68
CA SER A 117 -23.02 16.04 2.48
C SER A 117 -22.01 16.83 3.30
N VAL A 118 -21.61 17.98 2.79
CA VAL A 118 -20.63 18.88 3.43
C VAL A 118 -21.10 19.43 4.78
N ASP A 119 -22.40 19.38 5.06
CA ASP A 119 -22.99 19.82 6.34
C ASP A 119 -22.90 18.75 7.45
N LEU A 120 -22.52 17.51 7.10
CA LEU A 120 -22.41 16.40 8.05
C LEU A 120 -21.00 16.33 8.64
N GLU A 121 -20.90 15.93 9.91
CA GLU A 121 -19.60 15.62 10.53
C GLU A 121 -18.92 14.47 9.76
N PRO A 122 -17.65 14.62 9.34
CA PRO A 122 -16.95 13.59 8.58
C PRO A 122 -16.58 12.40 9.47
N GLU A 123 -16.89 11.20 9.00
CA GLU A 123 -16.58 9.94 9.71
C GLU A 123 -15.25 9.32 9.26
N CYS A 124 -14.70 9.80 8.15
CA CYS A 124 -13.46 9.29 7.57
C CYS A 124 -12.63 10.41 6.89
N LEU A 125 -11.37 10.10 6.57
CA LEU A 125 -10.45 11.07 6.00
C LEU A 125 -10.95 11.64 4.68
N VAL A 126 -11.54 10.82 3.81
CA VAL A 126 -12.05 11.25 2.50
C VAL A 126 -13.15 12.30 2.65
N GLN A 127 -14.08 12.11 3.58
CA GLN A 127 -15.15 13.07 3.86
C GLN A 127 -14.58 14.38 4.42
N ALA A 128 -13.67 14.30 5.39
CA ALA A 128 -13.02 15.47 5.98
C ALA A 128 -12.20 16.26 4.94
N TYR A 129 -11.48 15.55 4.06
CA TYR A 129 -10.74 16.17 2.96
C TYR A 129 -11.71 16.86 1.98
N TYR A 130 -12.80 16.19 1.61
CA TYR A 130 -13.81 16.73 0.69
C TYR A 130 -14.49 18.00 1.24
N GLN A 131 -14.75 18.08 2.54
CA GLN A 131 -15.18 19.33 3.19
C GLN A 131 -14.13 20.43 3.06
N LYS A 132 -12.87 20.15 3.38
CA LYS A 132 -11.79 21.14 3.29
C LYS A 132 -11.58 21.65 1.85
N MET A 133 -11.84 20.82 0.85
CA MET A 133 -11.81 21.23 -0.56
C MET A 133 -12.77 22.36 -0.90
N GLN A 134 -13.90 22.49 -0.18
CA GLN A 134 -14.88 23.55 -0.44
C GLN A 134 -14.33 24.95 -0.12
N ALA A 135 -13.41 25.04 0.84
CA ALA A 135 -12.85 26.31 1.31
C ALA A 135 -11.41 26.57 0.81
N ASN A 136 -10.75 25.56 0.24
CA ASN A 136 -9.34 25.68 -0.17
C ASN A 136 -9.16 25.27 -1.65
N PRO A 137 -8.93 26.22 -2.57
CA PRO A 137 -8.78 25.94 -3.99
C PRO A 137 -7.52 25.14 -4.34
N ASN A 138 -6.55 25.02 -3.41
CA ASN A 138 -5.35 24.21 -3.62
C ASN A 138 -5.60 22.71 -3.38
N LEU A 139 -6.77 22.35 -2.81
CA LEU A 139 -7.16 20.95 -2.61
C LEU A 139 -8.13 20.55 -3.73
N ASN A 140 -7.76 19.53 -4.49
CA ASN A 140 -8.60 18.98 -5.56
C ASN A 140 -8.72 17.45 -5.45
N ASN A 141 -9.58 16.88 -6.29
CA ASN A 141 -9.83 15.43 -6.31
C ASN A 141 -8.57 14.62 -6.69
N ALA A 142 -7.69 15.16 -7.53
CA ALA A 142 -6.45 14.46 -7.87
C ALA A 142 -5.52 14.37 -6.65
N ASN A 143 -5.44 15.43 -5.83
CA ASN A 143 -4.72 15.39 -4.56
C ASN A 143 -5.33 14.38 -3.59
N LEU A 144 -6.67 14.32 -3.46
CA LEU A 144 -7.37 13.34 -2.61
C LEU A 144 -7.01 11.91 -2.98
N LEU A 145 -7.06 11.57 -4.28
CA LEU A 145 -6.71 10.23 -4.76
C LEU A 145 -5.23 9.89 -4.50
N ASN A 146 -4.33 10.86 -4.66
CA ASN A 146 -2.92 10.67 -4.34
C ASN A 146 -2.69 10.46 -2.84
N VAL A 147 -3.37 11.23 -1.97
CA VAL A 147 -3.32 11.02 -0.52
C VAL A 147 -3.77 9.60 -0.17
N CYS A 148 -4.89 9.12 -0.73
CA CYS A 148 -5.35 7.75 -0.48
C CYS A 148 -4.32 6.71 -0.94
N MET A 149 -3.73 6.88 -2.14
CA MET A 149 -2.64 6.02 -2.63
C MET A 149 -1.42 6.03 -1.67
N ASP A 150 -1.03 7.20 -1.18
CA ASP A 150 0.13 7.37 -0.30
C ASP A 150 -0.08 6.67 1.05
N PHE A 151 -1.29 6.74 1.63
CA PHE A 151 -1.62 6.02 2.86
C PHE A 151 -1.41 4.50 2.71
N PHE A 152 -1.86 3.93 1.60
CA PHE A 152 -1.67 2.50 1.34
C PHE A 152 -0.20 2.15 1.04
N LEU A 153 0.46 2.91 0.16
CA LEU A 153 1.87 2.68 -0.20
C LEU A 153 2.80 2.78 1.00
N ALA A 154 2.63 3.80 1.83
CA ALA A 154 3.45 4.01 3.01
C ALA A 154 3.09 3.01 4.12
N GLY A 155 1.80 2.74 4.33
CA GLY A 155 1.32 2.04 5.51
C GLY A 155 1.40 0.51 5.45
N ILE A 156 1.07 -0.09 4.31
CA ILE A 156 0.91 -1.57 4.22
C ILE A 156 2.24 -2.27 4.47
N GLU A 157 3.27 -1.97 3.67
CA GLU A 157 4.53 -2.73 3.72
C GLU A 157 5.34 -2.43 4.99
N THR A 158 5.44 -1.16 5.38
CA THR A 158 6.26 -0.74 6.54
C THR A 158 5.71 -1.26 7.86
N THR A 159 4.39 -1.12 8.07
CA THR A 159 3.72 -1.60 9.30
C THR A 159 3.70 -3.12 9.35
N ALA A 160 3.38 -3.80 8.24
CA ALA A 160 3.41 -5.25 8.19
C ALA A 160 4.82 -5.79 8.47
N THR A 161 5.85 -5.17 7.91
CA THR A 161 7.25 -5.55 8.17
C THR A 161 7.62 -5.33 9.63
N THR A 162 7.25 -4.20 10.22
CA THR A 162 7.50 -3.90 11.64
C THR A 162 6.81 -4.91 12.55
N LEU A 163 5.55 -5.24 12.28
CA LEU A 163 4.81 -6.25 13.06
C LEU A 163 5.42 -7.64 12.92
N ARG A 164 5.88 -8.03 11.73
CA ARG A 164 6.58 -9.31 11.53
C ARG A 164 7.85 -9.39 12.38
N TRP A 165 8.69 -8.36 12.34
CA TRP A 165 9.88 -8.30 13.18
C TRP A 165 9.53 -8.28 14.67
N GLY A 166 8.57 -7.44 15.09
CA GLY A 166 8.13 -7.36 16.48
C GLY A 166 7.66 -8.71 17.01
N THR A 167 6.85 -9.44 16.24
CA THR A 167 6.38 -10.78 16.62
C THR A 167 7.53 -11.78 16.70
N SER A 168 8.47 -11.73 15.77
CA SER A 168 9.67 -12.58 15.77
C SER A 168 10.55 -12.34 17.00
N PHE A 169 10.74 -11.06 17.38
CA PHE A 169 11.50 -10.71 18.58
C PHE A 169 10.81 -11.19 19.85
N LEU A 170 9.49 -10.98 19.99
CA LEU A 170 8.71 -11.46 21.14
C LEU A 170 8.77 -12.99 21.26
N ALA A 171 8.62 -13.72 20.15
CA ALA A 171 8.65 -15.18 20.15
C ALA A 171 10.01 -15.77 20.56
N THR A 172 11.10 -15.03 20.36
CA THR A 172 12.47 -15.47 20.71
C THR A 172 12.97 -14.95 22.05
N HIS A 173 12.25 -14.01 22.68
CA HIS A 173 12.60 -13.42 23.97
C HIS A 173 11.38 -13.46 24.92
N PRO A 174 10.96 -14.65 25.39
CA PRO A 174 9.79 -14.79 26.28
C PRO A 174 9.93 -14.06 27.61
N ASP A 175 11.15 -13.71 28.01
CA ASP A 175 11.46 -12.90 29.20
C ASP A 175 11.07 -11.42 29.05
N VAL A 176 10.92 -10.93 27.82
CA VAL A 176 10.53 -9.55 27.48
C VAL A 176 9.06 -9.45 27.03
N GLN A 177 8.45 -10.57 26.63
CA GLN A 177 7.06 -10.68 26.16
C GLN A 177 6.02 -10.48 27.27
#